data_AF-A0A920NGX2-F1
#
_entry.id   AF-A0A920NGX2-F1
#
_cell.length_a   1.000
_cell.length_b   1.000
_cell.length_c   1.000
_cell.angle_alpha   90.00
_cell.angle_beta   90.00
_cell.angle_gamma   90.00
#
_symmetry.space_group_name_H-M   'P 1'
#
loop_
_entity.id
_entity.type
_entity.pdbx_description
1 polymer ?
#
loop_
_entity_poly.entity_id
_entity_poly.type
_entity_poly.pdbx_seq_one_letter_code
_entity_poly.pdbx_strand_id
1 'polypeptide(L)'
;MPNNKNPIIGIVGGLGPQAGVDLASKIIDQTISSADQDHISVISVSMPSIVVDRTQFLLGNVDENPGVAIAEIVETLERCGADVVGIPCNTAHSSSIFDKIRQDISIRHSSVKLLDMVAETVNFVCQKLS
;
A
#
# COMPACT_ATOMS: atom_id res chain seq x y z
N MET A 1 -4.90 -17.75 -19.16
CA MET A 1 -5.50 -16.40 -19.11
C MET A 1 -4.68 -15.50 -20.03
N PRO A 2 -5.26 -14.50 -20.70
CA PRO A 2 -4.49 -13.63 -21.58
C PRO A 2 -3.38 -12.97 -20.75
N ASN A 3 -2.16 -13.05 -21.25
CA ASN A 3 -0.95 -12.58 -20.61
C ASN A 3 -0.99 -11.04 -20.58
N ASN A 4 -1.57 -10.46 -19.53
CA ASN A 4 -1.71 -9.00 -19.43
C ASN A 4 -0.37 -8.42 -18.98
N LYS A 5 0.24 -7.58 -19.82
CA LYS A 5 1.56 -6.97 -19.59
C LYS A 5 1.56 -5.86 -18.52
N ASN A 6 0.40 -5.54 -17.94
CA ASN A 6 0.25 -4.41 -17.01
C ASN A 6 0.15 -4.92 -15.56
N PRO A 7 0.98 -4.38 -14.63
CA PRO A 7 0.93 -4.78 -13.23
C PRO A 7 -0.39 -4.37 -12.58
N ILE A 8 -0.89 -5.18 -11.66
CA ILE A 8 -2.06 -4.90 -10.83
C ILE A 8 -1.62 -4.14 -9.58
N ILE A 9 -2.24 -2.99 -9.32
CA ILE A 9 -1.95 -2.16 -8.13
C ILE A 9 -2.85 -2.59 -6.98
N GLY A 10 -2.25 -2.94 -5.84
CA GLY A 10 -2.93 -3.15 -4.58
C GLY A 10 -2.89 -1.92 -3.68
N ILE A 11 -4.02 -1.60 -3.04
CA ILE A 11 -4.14 -0.52 -2.05
C ILE A 11 -4.49 -1.12 -0.70
N VAL A 12 -3.62 -0.90 0.29
CA VAL A 12 -3.94 -1.15 1.71
C VAL A 12 -4.79 0.02 2.22
N GLY A 13 -6.10 -0.11 2.10
CA GLY A 13 -7.07 0.87 2.60
C GLY A 13 -7.41 0.69 4.09
N GLY A 14 -8.24 1.59 4.62
CA GLY A 14 -8.75 1.48 6.00
C GLY A 14 -7.87 2.12 7.07
N LEU A 15 -6.66 2.58 6.75
CA LEU A 15 -5.77 3.34 7.64
C LEU A 15 -6.14 4.84 7.66
N GLY A 16 -7.44 5.11 7.70
CA GLY A 16 -8.09 6.29 7.15
C GLY A 16 -8.88 5.90 5.90
N PRO A 17 -10.16 5.49 6.01
CA PRO A 17 -10.92 4.93 4.89
C PRO A 17 -10.91 5.83 3.64
N GLN A 18 -11.01 7.15 3.83
CA GLN A 18 -11.02 8.11 2.74
C GLN A 18 -9.68 8.19 1.98
N ALA A 19 -8.54 7.91 2.63
CA ALA A 19 -7.23 7.97 1.99
C ALA A 19 -7.05 6.86 0.94
N GLY A 20 -7.64 5.68 1.17
CA GLY A 20 -7.67 4.60 0.18
C GLY A 20 -8.49 4.97 -1.07
N VAL A 21 -9.63 5.64 -0.87
CA VAL A 21 -10.48 6.15 -1.96
C VAL A 21 -9.76 7.24 -2.75
N ASP A 22 -9.12 8.18 -2.06
CA ASP A 22 -8.34 9.26 -2.68
C ASP A 22 -7.18 8.71 -3.52
N LEU A 23 -6.44 7.71 -3.03
CA LEU A 23 -5.39 7.06 -3.82
C LEU A 23 -5.95 6.37 -5.06
N ALA A 24 -7.09 5.67 -4.95
CA ALA A 24 -7.73 5.04 -6.10
C ALA A 24 -8.16 6.08 -7.15
N SER A 25 -8.75 7.20 -6.72
CA SER A 25 -9.09 8.32 -7.62
C SER A 25 -7.86 8.85 -8.33
N LYS A 26 -6.76 9.09 -7.61
CA LYS A 26 -5.51 9.57 -8.21
C LYS A 26 -4.91 8.59 -9.21
N ILE A 27 -5.00 7.29 -8.96
CA ILE A 27 -4.54 6.28 -9.94
C ILE A 27 -5.37 6.39 -11.21
N ILE A 28 -6.69 6.50 -11.10
CA ILE A 28 -7.60 6.67 -12.25
C ILE A 28 -7.23 7.96 -13.01
N ASP A 29 -7.13 9.09 -12.32
CA ASP A 29 -6.86 10.40 -12.91
C ASP A 29 -5.48 10.52 -13.55
N GLN A 30 -4.50 9.73 -13.08
CA GLN A 30 -3.13 9.72 -13.62
C GLN A 30 -2.88 8.58 -14.62
N THR A 31 -3.87 7.71 -14.86
CA THR A 31 -3.75 6.67 -15.87
C THR A 31 -4.04 7.27 -17.25
N ILE A 32 -3.11 7.10 -18.18
CA ILE A 32 -3.33 7.44 -19.59
C ILE A 32 -4.27 6.39 -20.17
N SER A 33 -5.53 6.76 -20.41
CA SER A 33 -6.57 5.88 -20.96
C SER A 33 -7.35 6.57 -22.07
N SER A 34 -7.90 5.79 -23.01
CA SER A 34 -8.86 6.27 -24.02
C SER A 34 -10.24 5.61 -23.88
N ALA A 35 -10.32 4.51 -23.14
CA ALA A 35 -11.53 3.82 -22.72
C ALA A 35 -11.34 3.16 -21.34
N ASP A 36 -12.44 2.71 -20.73
CA ASP A 36 -12.42 2.05 -19.41
C ASP A 36 -11.47 0.85 -19.34
N GLN A 37 -11.35 0.08 -20.43
CA GLN A 37 -10.50 -1.11 -20.51
C GLN A 37 -9.00 -0.81 -20.53
N ASP A 38 -8.62 0.45 -20.80
CA ASP A 38 -7.22 0.88 -20.79
C ASP A 38 -6.73 1.24 -19.37
N HIS A 39 -7.65 1.35 -18.40
CA HIS A 39 -7.27 1.65 -17.02
C HIS A 39 -6.44 0.53 -16.39
N ILE A 40 -5.49 0.91 -15.56
CA ILE A 40 -4.70 -0.02 -14.76
C ILE A 40 -5.63 -0.74 -13.79
N SER A 41 -5.47 -2.06 -13.67
CA SER A 41 -6.24 -2.86 -12.71
C SER A 41 -5.84 -2.52 -11.28
N VAL A 42 -6.82 -2.26 -10.42
CA VAL A 42 -6.61 -1.88 -9.01
C VAL A 42 -7.44 -2.80 -8.11
N ILE A 43 -6.81 -3.33 -7.06
CA ILE A 43 -7.46 -4.05 -5.97
C ILE A 43 -7.32 -3.22 -4.70
N SER A 44 -8.44 -2.91 -4.05
CA SER A 44 -8.44 -2.18 -2.79
C SER A 44 -9.03 -3.03 -1.68
N VAL A 45 -8.25 -3.26 -0.62
CA VAL A 45 -8.70 -3.95 0.58
C VAL A 45 -8.71 -2.95 1.72
N SER A 46 -9.91 -2.61 2.21
CA SER A 46 -10.10 -1.64 3.29
C SER A 46 -10.60 -2.35 4.55
N MET A 47 -9.69 -2.60 5.49
CA MET A 47 -9.98 -3.32 6.74
C MET A 47 -9.60 -2.48 7.97
N PRO A 48 -10.31 -1.37 8.25
CA PRO A 48 -9.99 -0.50 9.39
C PRO A 48 -10.09 -1.21 10.74
N SER A 49 -10.93 -2.25 10.85
CA SER A 49 -11.22 -2.92 12.13
C SER A 49 -10.08 -3.76 12.68
N ILE A 50 -9.10 -4.14 11.86
CA ILE A 50 -7.99 -5.02 12.27
C ILE A 50 -6.66 -4.27 12.44
N VAL A 51 -6.59 -3.00 12.02
CA VAL A 51 -5.35 -2.21 12.09
C VAL A 51 -5.44 -1.26 13.26
N VAL A 52 -4.69 -1.55 14.32
CA VAL A 52 -4.55 -0.67 15.49
C VAL A 52 -4.09 0.73 15.08
N ASP A 53 -4.47 1.75 15.86
CA ASP A 53 -4.06 3.12 15.59
C ASP A 53 -2.54 3.27 15.60
N ARG A 54 -1.98 3.70 14.46
CA ARG A 54 -0.53 3.79 14.26
C ARG A 54 0.10 4.83 15.19
N THR A 55 -0.61 5.92 15.48
CA THR A 55 -0.10 6.97 16.37
C THR A 55 -0.09 6.48 17.81
N GLN A 56 -1.12 5.76 18.27
CA GLN A 56 -1.14 5.16 19.60
C GLN A 56 0.03 4.18 19.79
N PHE A 57 0.31 3.35 18.78
CA PHE A 57 1.46 2.43 18.83
C PHE A 57 2.79 3.19 18.91
N LEU A 58 2.99 4.20 18.06
CA LEU A 58 4.21 5.00 18.05
C LEU A 58 4.42 5.81 19.33
N LEU A 59 3.35 6.17 20.03
CA LEU A 59 3.40 6.83 21.34
C LEU A 59 3.58 5.85 22.51
N GLY A 60 3.56 4.54 22.27
CA GLY A 60 3.68 3.51 23.31
C GLY A 60 2.42 3.32 24.16
N ASN A 61 1.26 3.78 23.68
CA ASN A 61 -0.02 3.60 24.37
C ASN A 61 -0.65 2.23 24.13
N VAL A 62 -0.19 1.54 23.08
CA VAL A 62 -0.58 0.16 22.73
C VAL A 62 0.66 -0.61 22.29
N ASP A 63 0.75 -1.87 22.69
CA ASP A 63 1.91 -2.73 22.40
C ASP A 63 1.80 -3.45 21.05
N GLU A 64 0.58 -3.57 20.53
CA GLU A 64 0.32 -4.26 19.27
C GLU A 64 0.85 -3.45 18.09
N ASN A 65 1.81 -4.03 17.36
CA ASN A 65 2.38 -3.39 16.18
C ASN A 65 1.41 -3.50 14.99
N PRO A 66 0.88 -2.39 14.45
CA PRO A 66 -0.07 -2.41 13.34
C PRO A 66 0.53 -2.97 12.05
N GLY A 67 1.86 -3.05 11.95
CA GLY A 67 2.56 -3.65 10.82
C GLY A 67 2.20 -5.12 10.59
N VAL A 68 1.81 -5.86 11.64
CA VAL A 68 1.37 -7.25 11.51
C VAL A 68 0.09 -7.34 10.68
N ALA A 69 -0.97 -6.64 11.10
CA ALA A 69 -2.25 -6.61 10.40
C ALA A 69 -2.12 -6.01 8.98
N ILE A 70 -1.26 -5.00 8.80
CA ILE A 70 -0.99 -4.44 7.48
C ILE A 70 -0.33 -5.48 6.56
N ALA A 71 0.63 -6.27 7.06
CA ALA A 71 1.24 -7.33 6.27
C ALA A 71 0.23 -8.41 5.84
N GLU A 72 -0.75 -8.74 6.69
CA GLU A 72 -1.85 -9.65 6.32
C GLU A 72 -2.74 -9.09 5.21
N ILE A 73 -2.97 -7.77 5.20
CA ILE A 73 -3.70 -7.11 4.12
C ILE A 73 -2.86 -7.13 2.82
N VAL A 74 -1.56 -6.88 2.91
CA VAL A 74 -0.63 -6.99 1.76
C VAL A 74 -0.66 -8.41 1.18
N GLU A 75 -0.61 -9.44 2.03
CA GLU A 75 -0.71 -10.84 1.61
C GLU A 75 -2.07 -11.14 0.95
N THR A 76 -3.15 -10.56 1.49
CA THR A 76 -4.48 -10.68 0.89
C THR A 76 -4.52 -10.07 -0.51
N LEU A 77 -3.93 -8.88 -0.70
CA LEU A 77 -3.81 -8.24 -2.00
C LEU A 77 -2.98 -9.09 -2.98
N GLU A 78 -1.86 -9.64 -2.54
CA GLU A 78 -1.04 -10.55 -3.36
C GLU A 78 -1.84 -11.80 -3.78
N ARG A 79 -2.57 -12.44 -2.87
CA ARG A 79 -3.44 -13.59 -3.20
C ARG A 79 -4.57 -13.22 -4.18
N CYS A 80 -5.01 -11.96 -4.17
CA CYS A 80 -5.97 -11.45 -5.14
C CYS A 80 -5.32 -11.07 -6.49
N GLY A 81 -3.99 -11.11 -6.60
CA GLY A 81 -3.23 -10.90 -7.83
C GLY A 81 -2.52 -9.55 -7.93
N ALA A 82 -2.38 -8.78 -6.83
CA ALA A 82 -1.62 -7.53 -6.87
C ALA A 82 -0.12 -7.78 -7.07
N ASP A 83 0.51 -7.06 -8.00
CA ASP A 83 1.95 -7.11 -8.26
C ASP A 83 2.73 -6.02 -7.49
N VAL A 84 2.09 -4.88 -7.27
CA VAL A 84 2.65 -3.71 -6.58
C VAL A 84 1.66 -3.23 -5.54
N VAL A 85 2.11 -2.93 -4.32
CA VAL A 85 1.22 -2.49 -3.23
C VAL A 85 1.65 -1.15 -2.67
N GLY A 86 0.67 -0.25 -2.48
CA GLY A 86 0.83 1.04 -1.82
C GLY A 86 -0.02 1.16 -0.55
N ILE A 87 0.51 1.91 0.43
CA ILE A 87 -0.16 2.20 1.71
C ILE A 87 -0.33 3.73 1.83
N PRO A 88 -1.53 4.30 1.59
CA PRO A 88 -1.79 5.74 1.69
C PRO A 88 -1.93 6.21 3.16
N CYS A 89 -0.89 6.00 3.96
CA CYS A 89 -0.87 6.40 5.38
C CYS A 89 0.56 6.72 5.83
N ASN A 90 0.88 7.99 6.08
CA ASN A 90 2.24 8.42 6.45
C ASN A 90 2.81 7.69 7.67
N THR A 91 2.03 7.55 8.74
CA THR A 91 2.52 6.94 9.99
C THR A 91 2.83 5.46 9.85
N ALA A 92 2.19 4.76 8.90
CA ALA A 92 2.48 3.36 8.59
C ALA A 92 3.87 3.16 7.96
N HIS A 93 4.49 4.22 7.41
CA HIS A 93 5.85 4.21 6.85
C HIS A 93 6.95 4.57 7.87
N SER A 94 6.60 4.73 9.15
CA SER A 94 7.63 4.82 10.21
C SER A 94 8.41 3.50 10.29
N SER A 95 9.71 3.56 10.59
CA SER A 95 10.56 2.35 10.65
C SER A 95 10.01 1.28 11.59
N SER A 96 9.54 1.68 12.78
CA SER A 96 8.93 0.78 13.77
C SER A 96 7.73 -0.02 13.25
N ILE A 97 7.02 0.46 12.23
CA ILE A 97 5.85 -0.22 11.63
C ILE A 97 6.23 -0.84 10.28
N PHE A 98 6.88 -0.08 9.40
CA PHE A 98 7.12 -0.48 8.03
C PHE A 98 8.16 -1.59 7.90
N ASP A 99 9.20 -1.57 8.75
CA ASP A 99 10.17 -2.66 8.77
C ASP A 99 9.53 -3.97 9.23
N LYS A 100 8.53 -3.89 10.13
CA LYS A 100 7.74 -5.05 10.53
C LYS A 100 6.93 -5.61 9.35
N ILE A 101 6.28 -4.73 8.56
CA ILE A 101 5.56 -5.16 7.35
C ILE A 101 6.51 -5.87 6.38
N ARG A 102 7.67 -5.24 6.09
CA ARG A 102 8.69 -5.79 5.18
C ARG A 102 9.23 -7.13 5.66
N GLN A 103 9.53 -7.25 6.95
CA GLN A 103 9.99 -8.49 7.56
C GLN A 103 8.94 -9.59 7.37
N ASP A 104 7.68 -9.29 7.67
CA ASP A 104 6.59 -10.25 7.64
C ASP A 104 6.27 -10.75 6.22
N ILE A 105 6.27 -9.88 5.21
CA ILE A 105 6.09 -10.31 3.82
C ILE A 105 7.31 -11.05 3.29
N SER A 106 8.52 -10.71 3.75
CA SER A 106 9.76 -11.40 3.38
C SER A 106 9.81 -12.82 3.94
N ILE A 107 9.43 -13.02 5.20
CA ILE A 107 9.32 -14.35 5.83
C ILE A 107 8.35 -15.25 5.07
N ARG A 108 7.27 -14.68 4.53
CA ARG A 108 6.27 -15.40 3.73
C ARG A 108 6.65 -15.61 2.26
N HIS A 109 7.84 -15.16 1.85
CA HIS A 109 8.32 -15.20 0.47
C HIS A 109 7.39 -14.48 -0.52
N SER A 110 6.79 -13.37 -0.09
CA SER A 110 5.96 -12.53 -0.94
C SER A 110 6.75 -12.01 -2.14
N SER A 111 6.12 -12.04 -3.31
CA SER A 111 6.62 -11.55 -4.58
C SER A 111 6.23 -10.10 -4.89
N VAL A 112 5.35 -9.53 -4.05
CA VAL A 112 4.79 -8.20 -4.28
C VAL A 112 5.84 -7.10 -4.08
N LYS A 113 5.82 -6.09 -4.96
CA LYS A 113 6.60 -4.88 -4.76
C LYS A 113 5.87 -3.93 -3.82
N LEU A 114 6.25 -3.92 -2.54
CA LEU A 114 5.74 -2.96 -1.58
C LEU A 114 6.44 -1.59 -1.74
N LEU A 115 5.67 -0.55 -2.04
CA LEU A 115 6.19 0.83 -2.16
C LEU A 115 6.19 1.56 -0.83
N ASP A 116 7.28 2.29 -0.58
CA ASP A 116 7.39 3.26 0.52
C ASP A 116 6.97 4.64 0.02
N MET A 117 5.79 5.09 0.42
CA MET A 117 5.21 6.35 -0.06
C MET A 117 6.09 7.56 0.29
N VAL A 118 6.76 7.53 1.44
CA VAL A 118 7.61 8.63 1.90
C VAL A 118 8.90 8.64 1.09
N ALA A 119 9.54 7.48 0.91
CA ALA A 119 10.74 7.37 0.10
C ALA A 119 10.49 7.76 -1.37
N GLU A 120 9.38 7.31 -1.97
CA GLU A 120 9.02 7.68 -3.35
C GLU A 120 8.74 9.18 -3.48
N THR A 121 8.15 9.81 -2.46
CA THR A 121 7.95 11.26 -2.44
C THR A 121 9.28 12.01 -2.41
N VAL A 122 10.23 11.57 -1.57
CA VAL A 122 11.57 12.16 -1.50
C VAL A 122 12.29 12.02 -2.84
N ASN A 123 12.27 10.82 -3.43
CA ASN A 123 12.88 10.55 -4.73
C ASN A 123 12.32 11.47 -5.82
N PHE A 124 11.00 11.64 -5.88
CA PHE A 124 10.34 12.52 -6.83
C PHE A 124 10.76 13.98 -6.68
N VAL A 125 10.81 14.49 -5.44
CA VAL A 125 11.24 15.87 -5.17
C VAL A 125 12.71 16.07 -5.57
N CYS A 126 13.61 15.14 -5.23
CA CYS A 126 15.01 15.20 -5.62
C CYS A 126 15.20 15.23 -7.15
N GLN A 127 14.42 14.46 -7.90
CA GLN A 127 14.48 14.45 -9.36
C GLN A 127 13.98 15.75 -10.00
N LYS A 128 13.02 16.45 -9.37
CA LYS A 128 12.51 17.75 -9.87
C LYS A 128 13.39 18.95 -9.54
N LEU A 129 14.27 18.81 -8.55
CA LEU A 129 15.19 19.87 -8.12
C LEU A 129 16.57 19.76 -8.79
N SER A 130 16.82 18.68 -9.55
CA SER A 130 18.01 18.49 -10.37
C SER A 130 17.81 19.07 -11.77
#